data_AF-A0A7K1US25-F1
#
_entry.id   AF-A0A7K1US25-F1
#
_cell.length_a   1.000
_cell.length_b   1.000
_cell.length_c   1.000
_cell.angle_alpha   90.00
_cell.angle_beta   90.00
_cell.angle_gamma   90.00
#
_symmetry.space_group_name_H-M   'P 1'
#
loop_
_entity.id
_entity.type
_entity.pdbx_description
1 polymer ?
#
loop_
_entity_poly.entity_id
_entity_poly.type
_entity_poly.pdbx_seq_one_letter_code
_entity_poly.pdbx_strand_id
1 'polypeptide(L)' 'MAKRPPKTVHALADCSYLPPGAKTFEPCIDEVEIPLATVEHCTHDATMCPDCAWQWQLDHLFCQPLPWEHDQ' A
#
# COMPACT_ATOMS: atom_id res chain seq x y z
N MET A 1 -9.59 7.24 26.08
CA MET A 1 -10.16 6.87 24.77
C MET A 1 -9.27 5.78 24.18
N ALA A 2 -9.75 4.55 24.08
CA ALA A 2 -8.99 3.48 23.45
C ALA A 2 -8.87 3.81 21.95
N LYS A 3 -7.68 4.19 21.50
CA LYS A 3 -7.38 4.33 20.08
C LYS A 3 -7.56 2.94 19.48
N ARG A 4 -8.67 2.70 18.77
CA ARG A 4 -8.81 1.49 17.96
C ARG A 4 -7.54 1.40 17.08
N PRO A 5 -6.91 0.23 16.95
CA PRO A 5 -5.78 0.10 16.05
C PRO A 5 -6.21 0.58 14.66
N PRO A 6 -5.34 1.30 13.93
CA PRO A 6 -5.64 1.69 12.56
C PRO A 6 -5.93 0.42 11.76
N LYS A 7 -7.02 0.42 10.98
CA LYS A 7 -7.25 -0.68 10.04
C LYS A 7 -6.13 -0.63 9.00
N THR A 8 -5.49 -1.76 8.74
CA THR A 8 -4.49 -1.91 7.69
C THR A 8 -5.08 -2.73 6.53
N VAL A 9 -4.44 -2.63 5.36
CA VAL A 9 -4.66 -3.55 4.24
C VAL A 9 -3.32 -4.15 3.83
N HIS A 10 -3.34 -5.42 3.43
CA HIS A 10 -2.16 -6.12 2.92
C HIS A 10 -2.01 -5.88 1.43
N ALA A 11 -0.78 -5.60 0.99
CA ALA A 11 -0.43 -5.47 -0.42
C ALA A 11 0.96 -6.05 -0.69
N LEU A 12 1.27 -6.27 -1.96
CA LEU A 12 2.59 -6.66 -2.43
C LEU A 12 3.24 -5.47 -3.14
N ALA A 13 4.51 -5.21 -2.84
CA ALA A 13 5.34 -4.22 -3.52
C ALA A 13 6.44 -4.90 -4.34
N ASP A 14 6.65 -4.42 -5.57
CA ASP A 14 7.80 -4.86 -6.38
C ASP A 14 9.05 -4.08 -5.97
N CYS A 15 9.93 -4.76 -5.24
CA CYS A 15 11.20 -4.24 -4.75
C CYS A 15 12.38 -4.77 -5.60
N SER A 16 12.11 -5.28 -6.82
CA SER A 16 13.15 -5.82 -7.69
C SER A 16 14.21 -4.77 -7.99
N TYR A 17 15.47 -5.16 -7.91
CA TYR A 17 16.59 -4.24 -8.06
C TYR A 17 17.65 -4.82 -8.98
N LEU A 18 18.50 -3.96 -9.55
CA LEU A 18 19.64 -4.38 -10.37
C LEU A 18 20.92 -4.31 -9.52
N PRO A 19 21.51 -5.44 -9.10
CA PRO A 19 22.75 -5.42 -8.34
C PRO A 19 23.90 -4.78 -9.12
N PRO A 20 24.89 -4.15 -8.45
CA PRO A 20 26.04 -3.56 -9.14
C PRO A 20 26.80 -4.60 -9.99
N GLY A 21 26.98 -4.30 -11.27
CA GLY A 21 27.67 -5.18 -12.22
C GLY A 21 26.84 -6.35 -12.77
N ALA A 22 25.59 -6.50 -12.33
CA ALA A 22 24.66 -7.47 -12.90
C ALA A 22 24.11 -6.99 -14.25
N LYS A 23 23.67 -7.94 -15.08
CA LYS A 23 22.99 -7.68 -16.36
C LYS A 23 21.48 -7.87 -16.30
N THR A 24 20.98 -8.37 -15.18
CA THR A 24 19.58 -8.75 -14.97
C THR A 24 19.14 -8.31 -13.59
N PHE A 25 17.87 -7.91 -13.48
CA PHE A 25 17.26 -7.61 -12.20
C PHE A 25 17.18 -8.86 -11.32
N GLU A 26 17.39 -8.67 -10.03
CA GLU A 26 17.07 -9.65 -9.01
C GLU A 26 15.61 -9.40 -8.59
N PRO A 27 14.72 -10.40 -8.77
CA PRO A 27 13.32 -10.25 -8.40
C PRO A 27 13.17 -10.22 -6.88
N CYS A 28 12.43 -9.25 -6.38
CA CYS A 28 12.11 -9.13 -4.96
C CYS A 28 10.70 -8.60 -4.80
N ILE A 29 9.82 -9.38 -4.17
CA ILE A 29 8.44 -8.97 -3.88
C ILE A 29 8.27 -9.01 -2.37
N ASP A 30 7.89 -7.87 -1.79
CA ASP A 30 7.65 -7.75 -0.35
C ASP A 30 6.15 -7.66 -0.07
N GLU A 31 5.73 -8.31 1.02
CA GLU A 31 4.41 -8.10 1.59
C GLU A 31 4.46 -6.92 2.57
N VAL A 32 3.58 -5.95 2.34
CA VAL A 32 3.51 -4.71 3.12
C VAL A 32 2.11 -4.51 3.70
N GLU A 33 2.06 -3.90 4.87
CA GLU A 33 0.82 -3.45 5.51
C GLU A 33 0.68 -1.95 5.35
N ILE A 34 -0.39 -1.50 4.68
CA ILE A 34 -0.67 -0.09 4.45
C ILE A 34 -1.73 0.38 5.44
N PRO A 35 -1.42 1.34 6.33
CA PRO A 35 -2.40 1.90 7.26
C PRO A 35 -3.48 2.69 6.51
N LEU A 36 -4.74 2.48 6.89
CA LEU A 36 -5.87 3.22 6.34
C LEU A 36 -6.24 4.40 7.24
N ALA A 37 -6.63 5.51 6.62
CA ALA A 37 -7.12 6.71 7.29
C ALA A 37 -8.40 7.22 6.62
N THR A 38 -9.18 8.01 7.36
CA THR A 38 -10.21 8.85 6.72
C THR A 38 -9.54 10.00 5.97
N VAL A 39 -10.23 10.60 5.01
CA VAL A 39 -9.71 11.72 4.21
C VAL A 39 -9.17 12.85 5.12
N GLU A 40 -9.89 13.18 6.20
CA GLU A 40 -9.53 14.22 7.16
C GLU A 40 -8.23 13.96 7.95
N HIS A 41 -7.83 12.69 8.07
CA HIS A 41 -6.67 12.26 8.86
C HIS A 41 -5.55 11.66 7.99
N CYS A 42 -5.70 11.72 6.68
CA CYS A 42 -4.73 11.16 5.75
C CYS A 42 -3.47 12.02 5.71
N THR A 43 -2.32 11.37 5.89
CA THR A 43 -1.00 12.00 5.73
C THR A 43 -0.43 11.84 4.32
N HIS A 44 -1.13 11.12 3.44
CA HIS A 44 -0.79 10.78 2.05
C HIS A 44 0.49 9.96 1.84
N ASP A 45 1.51 10.08 2.70
CA ASP A 45 2.77 9.34 2.61
C ASP A 45 2.83 8.11 3.52
N ALA A 46 2.15 8.15 4.67
CA ALA A 46 2.19 7.07 5.67
C ALA A 46 0.86 6.35 5.85
N THR A 47 -0.22 6.91 5.28
CA THR A 47 -1.58 6.38 5.40
C THR A 47 -2.31 6.56 4.08
N MET A 48 -3.18 5.63 3.75
CA MET A 48 -4.00 5.68 2.56
C MET A 48 -5.46 6.01 2.89
N CYS A 49 -6.07 6.90 2.11
CA CYS A 49 -7.50 7.18 2.11
C CYS A 49 -8.09 6.95 0.71
N PRO A 50 -9.43 6.97 0.54
CA PRO A 50 -10.07 6.74 -0.76
C PRO A 50 -9.57 7.69 -1.87
N ASP A 51 -9.29 8.95 -1.53
CA ASP A 51 -8.91 9.98 -2.51
C ASP A 51 -7.50 9.79 -3.07
N CYS A 52 -6.58 9.18 -2.30
CA CYS A 52 -5.22 8.89 -2.75
C CYS A 52 -4.96 7.42 -3.07
N ALA A 53 -5.94 6.53 -2.86
CA ALA A 53 -5.80 5.09 -3.07
C ALA A 53 -5.25 4.72 -4.45
N TRP A 54 -5.66 5.46 -5.48
CA TRP A 54 -5.19 5.28 -6.85
C TRP A 54 -3.67 5.43 -7.00
N GLN A 55 -3.01 6.27 -6.19
CA GLN A 55 -1.56 6.42 -6.22
C GLN A 55 -0.88 5.17 -5.69
N TRP A 56 -1.38 4.64 -4.57
CA TRP A 56 -0.87 3.41 -3.98
C TRP A 56 -1.04 2.20 -4.91
N GLN A 57 -2.15 2.15 -5.66
CA GLN A 57 -2.42 1.10 -6.66
C GLN A 57 -1.44 1.10 -7.84
N LEU A 58 -0.65 2.16 -8.05
CA LEU A 58 0.40 2.16 -9.09
C LEU A 58 1.60 1.29 -8.70
N ASP A 59 1.95 1.30 -7.42
CA ASP A 59 3.16 0.65 -6.90
C ASP A 59 2.85 -0.63 -6.09
N HIS A 60 1.59 -0.85 -5.73
CA HIS A 60 1.18 -1.95 -4.87
C HIS A 60 0.06 -2.80 -5.47
N LEU A 61 0.18 -4.11 -5.32
CA LEU A 61 -0.88 -5.07 -5.59
C LEU A 61 -1.60 -5.43 -4.30
N PHE A 62 -2.83 -4.94 -4.11
CA PHE A 62 -3.61 -5.24 -2.91
C PHE A 62 -4.10 -6.70 -2.90
N CYS A 63 -3.86 -7.38 -1.78
CA CYS A 63 -4.25 -8.78 -1.58
C CYS A 63 -5.74 -8.94 -1.22
N GLN A 64 -6.42 -7.83 -0.94
CA GLN A 64 -7.80 -7.75 -0.48
C GLN A 64 -8.47 -6.52 -1.12
N PRO A 65 -9.79 -6.55 -1.39
CA PRO A 65 -10.52 -5.37 -1.84
C PRO A 65 -10.39 -4.22 -0.84
N LEU A 66 -10.29 -2.99 -1.35
CA LEU A 66 -10.26 -1.83 -0.47
C LEU A 66 -11.64 -1.61 0.17
N PRO A 67 -11.72 -1.14 1.43
CA PRO A 67 -13.01 -1.05 2.14
C PRO A 67 -14.06 -0.18 1.45
N TRP A 68 -13.63 0.79 0.64
CA TRP A 68 -14.47 1.73 -0.11
C TRP A 68 -14.80 1.27 -1.53
N GLU A 69 -14.23 0.16 -2.01
CA GLU A 69 -14.58 -0.43 -3.30
C GLU A 69 -15.88 -1.25 -3.24
N HIS A 70 -16.36 -1.57 -2.03
CA HIS A 70 -17.63 -2.30 -1.83
C HIS A 70 -18.90 -1.41 -1.95
N ASP A 71 -18.75 -0.10 -2.04
CA ASP A 71 -19.86 0.88 -2.12
C ASP A 71 -20.19 1.33 -3.57
N GLN A 72 -19.68 0.62 -4.59
CA GLN A 72 -19.88 0.92 -6.02
C GLN A 72 -20.84 -0.07 -6.70
#